data_AF-A0A4U0UCT2-F1
#
_entry.id   AF-A0A4U0UCT2-F1
#
_cell.length_a   1.000
_cell.length_b   1.000
_cell.length_c   1.000
_cell.angle_alpha   90.00
_cell.angle_beta   90.00
_cell.angle_gamma   90.00
#
_symmetry.space_group_name_H-M   'P 1'
#
loop_
_entity.id
_entity.type
_entity.pdbx_description
1 polymer ?
#
loop_
_entity_poly.entity_id
_entity_poly.type
_entity_poly.pdbx_seq_one_letter_code
_entity_poly.pdbx_strand_id
1 'polypeptide(L)'
;MGLRMDDLHAPTVGSGPTSQPAANGIGPKLSLQELITKKENVEAELSALGSVLDSHNVRMTTSLTTFDGFPRSDIDVAQIRTTRARIIRLKNDHKALMSKLEIAVQEAFAAGKAPEFAATSSAASRTPVVQTEIGAAASSSTTAIEPPFARVNTVVSNSPADIAGMQVADKVTKFGTVNWTNHERLSRVAQVVQQNENY
;
A
#
# COMPACT_ATOMS: atom_id res chain seq x y z
N MET A 1 57.47 46.98 -13.41
CA MET A 1 56.14 47.45 -13.85
C MET A 1 55.37 46.25 -14.37
N GLY A 2 54.66 45.52 -13.50
CA GLY A 2 53.82 44.39 -13.89
C GLY A 2 52.38 44.86 -14.00
N LEU A 3 51.80 44.77 -15.21
CA LEU A 3 50.40 45.08 -15.45
C LEU A 3 49.54 44.03 -14.74
N ARG A 4 48.59 44.48 -13.91
CA ARG A 4 47.55 43.63 -13.33
C ARG A 4 46.59 43.26 -14.47
N MET A 5 46.52 41.98 -14.80
CA MET A 5 45.45 41.44 -15.65
C MET A 5 44.19 41.39 -14.79
N ASP A 6 43.22 42.25 -15.07
CA ASP A 6 41.87 42.13 -14.52
C ASP A 6 41.17 40.93 -15.19
N ASP A 7 40.80 39.94 -14.38
CA ASP A 7 40.13 38.72 -14.80
C ASP A 7 38.71 39.00 -15.34
N LEU A 8 38.62 39.28 -16.64
CA LEU A 8 37.40 39.55 -17.43
C LEU A 8 36.45 38.34 -17.59
N HIS A 9 36.58 37.29 -16.76
CA HIS A 9 35.80 36.04 -16.89
C HIS A 9 34.99 35.69 -15.64
N ALA A 10 34.81 36.60 -14.69
CA ALA A 10 33.88 36.37 -13.58
C ALA A 10 32.45 36.75 -14.02
N PRO A 11 31.52 35.79 -14.23
CA PRO A 11 30.11 36.13 -14.42
C PRO A 11 29.59 36.75 -13.11
N THR A 12 29.49 38.08 -13.08
CA THR A 12 28.79 38.82 -12.03
C THR A 12 27.28 38.66 -12.27
N VAL A 13 26.75 37.49 -11.92
CA VAL A 13 25.32 37.33 -11.68
C VAL A 13 25.14 37.43 -10.18
N GLY A 14 24.49 38.50 -9.72
CA GLY A 14 24.14 38.66 -8.31
C GLY A 14 23.26 37.49 -7.91
N SER A 15 23.75 36.62 -7.01
CA SER A 15 22.94 35.60 -6.38
C SER A 15 21.77 36.29 -5.70
N GLY A 16 20.58 36.16 -6.29
CA GLY A 16 19.32 36.52 -5.63
C GLY A 16 19.15 35.71 -4.35
N PRO A 17 18.23 36.11 -3.46
CA PRO A 17 18.03 35.44 -2.18
C PRO A 17 17.84 33.94 -2.42
N THR A 18 18.81 33.16 -1.93
CA THR A 18 18.80 31.71 -1.95
C THR A 18 17.48 31.22 -1.38
N SER A 19 16.85 30.27 -2.07
CA SER A 19 15.59 29.65 -1.68
C SER A 19 15.60 29.35 -0.20
N GLN A 20 14.64 29.91 0.55
CA GLN A 20 14.45 29.60 1.95
C GLN A 20 14.47 28.06 2.13
N PRO A 21 15.12 27.53 3.17
CA PRO A 21 15.02 26.11 3.48
C PRO A 21 13.53 25.79 3.57
N ALA A 22 13.07 24.81 2.79
CA ALA A 22 11.71 24.32 2.86
C ALA A 22 11.43 24.02 4.33
N ALA A 23 10.60 24.85 4.95
CA ALA A 23 10.18 24.63 6.31
C ALA A 23 9.52 23.25 6.30
N ASN A 24 10.16 22.28 6.95
CA ASN A 24 9.53 21.05 7.43
C ASN A 24 8.53 21.42 8.55
N GLY A 25 7.69 22.42 8.28
CA GLY A 25 6.60 22.82 9.10
C GLY A 25 5.57 21.74 8.99
N ILE A 26 5.25 21.13 10.13
CA ILE A 26 4.02 20.40 10.37
C ILE A 26 2.90 21.28 9.81
N GLY A 27 2.48 20.99 8.57
CA GLY A 27 1.30 21.60 8.00
C GLY A 27 0.11 21.27 8.91
N PRO A 28 -0.94 22.11 8.91
CA PRO A 28 -2.13 21.84 9.71
C PRO A 28 -2.56 20.38 9.50
N LYS A 29 -2.74 19.63 10.60
CA LYS A 29 -3.21 18.25 10.55
C LYS A 29 -4.57 18.25 9.86
N LEU A 30 -4.58 17.90 8.57
CA LEU A 30 -5.80 17.77 7.78
C LEU A 30 -6.69 16.73 8.43
N SER A 31 -8.00 16.96 8.41
CA SER A 31 -8.93 15.97 8.94
C SER A 31 -8.87 14.68 8.12
N LEU A 32 -9.25 13.55 8.71
CA LEU A 32 -9.29 12.27 8.01
C LEU A 32 -10.17 12.36 6.74
N GLN A 33 -11.31 13.07 6.81
CA GLN A 33 -12.20 13.27 5.66
C GLN A 33 -11.55 14.12 4.57
N GLU A 34 -10.78 15.15 4.94
CA GLU A 34 -10.03 15.96 3.98
C GLU A 34 -8.93 15.15 3.29
N LEU A 35 -8.25 14.25 4.00
CA LEU A 35 -7.25 13.34 3.42
C LEU A 35 -7.88 12.37 2.41
N ILE A 36 -9.07 11.85 2.69
CA ILE A 36 -9.82 11.00 1.75
C ILE A 36 -10.21 11.80 0.50
N THR A 37 -10.79 12.99 0.68
CA THR A 37 -11.18 13.85 -0.45
C THR A 37 -9.97 14.20 -1.32
N LYS A 38 -8.82 14.50 -0.71
CA LYS A 38 -7.57 14.74 -1.44
C LYS A 38 -7.07 13.51 -2.19
N LYS A 39 -7.17 12.31 -1.61
CA LYS A 39 -6.88 11.05 -2.33
C LYS A 39 -7.74 10.94 -3.57
N GLU A 40 -9.05 11.10 -3.44
CA GLU A 40 -10.01 10.95 -4.54
C GLU A 40 -9.72 11.93 -5.67
N ASN A 41 -9.41 13.19 -5.35
CA ASN A 41 -9.03 14.20 -6.34
C ASN A 41 -7.74 13.81 -7.09
N VAL A 42 -6.73 13.32 -6.38
CA VAL A 42 -5.47 12.86 -7.00
C VAL A 42 -5.70 11.63 -7.89
N GLU A 43 -6.55 10.71 -7.47
CA GLU A 43 -6.91 9.52 -8.26
C GLU A 43 -7.71 9.88 -9.52
N ALA A 44 -8.63 10.84 -9.41
CA ALA A 44 -9.37 11.37 -10.55
C ALA A 44 -8.43 12.05 -11.56
N GLU A 45 -7.47 12.86 -11.09
CA GLU A 45 -6.47 13.49 -11.96
C GLU A 45 -5.55 12.45 -12.62
N LEU A 46 -5.12 11.42 -11.87
CA LEU A 46 -4.35 10.30 -12.41
C LEU A 46 -5.12 9.55 -13.51
N SER A 47 -6.42 9.30 -13.32
CA SER A 47 -7.28 8.65 -14.30
C SER A 47 -7.45 9.50 -15.57
N ALA A 48 -7.65 10.81 -15.41
CA ALA A 48 -7.76 11.74 -16.52
C ALA A 48 -6.47 11.79 -17.36
N LEU A 49 -5.31 11.94 -16.71
CA LEU A 49 -4.01 11.94 -17.39
C LEU A 49 -3.67 10.57 -18.01
N GLY A 50 -4.11 9.48 -17.39
CA GLY A 50 -4.02 8.13 -17.96
C GLY A 50 -4.79 8.02 -19.27
N SER A 51 -6.01 8.54 -19.30
CA SER A 51 -6.86 8.56 -20.51
C SER A 51 -6.22 9.37 -21.65
N VAL A 52 -5.52 10.46 -21.32
CA VAL A 52 -4.74 11.22 -22.30
C VAL A 52 -3.64 10.35 -22.91
N LEU A 53 -2.88 9.59 -22.11
CA LEU A 53 -1.86 8.69 -22.63
C LEU A 53 -2.46 7.57 -23.51
N ASP A 54 -3.60 7.01 -23.10
CA ASP A 54 -4.31 5.99 -23.85
C ASP A 54 -4.79 6.50 -25.21
N SER A 55 -5.21 7.78 -25.30
CA SER A 55 -5.62 8.41 -26.56
C SER A 55 -4.49 8.51 -27.60
N HIS A 56 -3.23 8.56 -27.13
CA HIS A 56 -2.03 8.51 -27.99
C HIS A 56 -1.48 7.09 -28.16
N ASN A 57 -2.19 6.05 -27.68
CA ASN A 57 -1.75 4.65 -27.66
C ASN A 57 -0.36 4.44 -27.03
N VAL A 58 -0.02 5.27 -26.04
CA VAL A 58 1.29 5.29 -25.41
C VAL A 58 1.13 5.02 -23.91
N ARG A 59 2.01 4.21 -23.32
CA ARG A 59 2.05 3.98 -21.87
C ARG A 59 3.12 4.82 -21.21
N MET A 60 3.35 4.63 -19.92
CA MET A 60 4.44 5.31 -19.20
C MET A 60 5.85 4.96 -19.67
N THR A 61 6.03 3.75 -20.21
CA THR A 61 7.34 3.17 -20.54
C THR A 61 7.65 3.15 -22.04
N THR A 62 6.67 3.46 -22.90
CA THR A 62 6.83 3.40 -24.35
C THR A 62 7.91 4.38 -24.83
N SER A 63 8.75 3.96 -25.80
CA SER A 63 9.73 4.83 -26.43
C SER A 63 9.06 6.01 -27.14
N LEU A 64 9.61 7.21 -26.94
CA LEU A 64 9.21 8.44 -27.61
C LEU A 64 10.13 8.79 -28.80
N THR A 65 11.14 7.95 -29.04
CA THR A 65 12.09 8.10 -30.14
C THR A 65 12.05 6.89 -31.06
N THR A 66 12.37 7.13 -32.31
CA THR A 66 12.59 6.11 -33.34
C THR A 66 13.97 5.45 -33.12
N PHE A 67 14.26 4.36 -33.86
CA PHE A 67 15.50 3.59 -33.73
C PHE A 67 16.78 4.40 -33.99
N ASP A 68 16.69 5.41 -34.84
CA ASP A 68 17.73 6.38 -35.18
C ASP A 68 17.94 7.47 -34.11
N GLY A 69 17.13 7.48 -33.04
CA GLY A 69 17.24 8.42 -31.92
C GLY A 69 16.46 9.73 -32.10
N PHE A 70 15.72 9.90 -33.19
CA PHE A 70 14.92 11.10 -33.42
C PHE A 70 13.53 11.01 -32.75
N PRO A 71 12.91 12.14 -32.35
CA PRO A 71 11.55 12.15 -31.83
C PRO A 71 10.57 11.53 -32.83
N ARG A 72 9.65 10.73 -32.31
CA ARG A 72 8.58 10.14 -33.10
C ARG A 72 7.66 11.22 -33.68
N SER A 73 7.36 11.11 -34.98
CA SER A 73 6.50 12.05 -35.70
C SER A 73 5.01 11.71 -35.63
N ASP A 74 4.67 10.48 -35.23
CA ASP A 74 3.31 9.98 -35.15
C ASP A 74 2.57 10.38 -33.85
N ILE A 75 3.28 10.97 -32.89
CA ILE A 75 2.74 11.32 -31.57
C ILE A 75 3.23 12.70 -31.12
N ASP A 76 2.44 13.37 -30.27
CA ASP A 76 2.89 14.59 -29.60
C ASP A 76 3.83 14.24 -28.42
N VAL A 77 5.13 14.19 -28.72
CA VAL A 77 6.18 13.88 -27.74
C VAL A 77 6.19 14.90 -26.59
N ALA A 78 5.89 16.18 -26.85
CA ALA A 78 5.93 17.22 -25.84
C ALA A 78 4.80 17.05 -24.82
N GLN A 79 3.57 16.86 -25.30
CA GLN A 79 2.41 16.59 -24.46
C GLN A 79 2.58 15.29 -23.67
N ILE A 80 3.12 14.23 -24.28
CA ILE A 80 3.34 12.97 -23.57
C ILE A 80 4.38 13.14 -22.46
N ARG A 81 5.49 13.84 -22.71
CA ARG A 81 6.52 14.08 -21.67
C ARG A 81 5.96 14.86 -20.47
N THR A 82 5.19 15.91 -20.71
CA THR A 82 4.59 16.70 -19.63
C THR A 82 3.55 15.90 -18.86
N THR A 83 2.71 15.14 -19.56
CA THR A 83 1.69 14.25 -18.97
C THR A 83 2.35 13.17 -18.10
N ARG A 84 3.39 12.49 -18.61
CA ARG A 84 4.13 11.48 -17.83
C ARG A 84 4.79 12.09 -16.59
N ALA A 85 5.44 13.25 -16.73
CA ALA A 85 6.06 13.94 -15.60
C ALA A 85 5.04 14.31 -14.52
N ARG A 86 3.85 14.78 -14.93
CA ARG A 86 2.75 15.11 -14.01
C ARG A 86 2.24 13.89 -13.26
N ILE A 87 1.96 12.80 -13.98
CA ILE A 87 1.54 11.53 -13.36
C ILE A 87 2.60 11.03 -12.37
N ILE A 88 3.90 11.09 -12.69
CA ILE A 88 4.96 10.66 -11.76
C ILE A 88 4.90 11.45 -10.45
N ARG A 89 4.74 12.78 -10.53
CA ARG A 89 4.59 13.64 -9.34
C ARG A 89 3.35 13.24 -8.53
N LEU A 90 2.19 13.14 -9.19
CA LEU A 90 0.94 12.75 -8.55
C LEU A 90 0.99 11.36 -7.91
N LYS A 91 1.69 10.39 -8.52
CA LYS A 91 1.90 9.06 -7.91
C LYS A 91 2.73 9.13 -6.64
N ASN A 92 3.75 9.99 -6.61
CA ASN A 92 4.55 10.21 -5.41
C ASN A 92 3.74 10.92 -4.32
N ASP A 93 2.95 11.92 -4.70
CA ASP A 93 2.06 12.64 -3.79
C ASP A 93 0.97 11.73 -3.23
N HIS A 94 0.37 10.87 -4.06
CA HIS A 94 -0.59 9.85 -3.64
C HIS A 94 0.03 8.89 -2.63
N LYS A 95 1.26 8.41 -2.88
CA LYS A 95 2.00 7.57 -1.93
C LYS A 95 2.21 8.29 -0.58
N ALA A 96 2.57 9.58 -0.61
CA ALA A 96 2.75 10.37 0.60
C ALA A 96 1.42 10.61 1.35
N LEU A 97 0.33 10.89 0.63
CA LEU A 97 -1.03 11.02 1.19
C LEU A 97 -1.49 9.72 1.84
N MET A 98 -1.22 8.60 1.17
CA MET A 98 -1.52 7.25 1.66
C MET A 98 -0.82 6.92 2.97
N SER A 99 0.44 7.31 3.14
CA SER A 99 1.16 7.17 4.41
C SER A 99 0.57 8.05 5.52
N LYS A 100 0.15 9.28 5.20
CA LYS A 100 -0.51 10.17 6.17
C LYS A 100 -1.88 9.63 6.61
N LEU A 101 -2.64 9.06 5.68
CA LEU A 101 -3.96 8.49 5.93
C LEU A 101 -3.84 7.28 6.88
N GLU A 102 -2.84 6.43 6.70
CA GLU A 102 -2.55 5.30 7.58
C GLU A 102 -2.32 5.74 9.03
N ILE A 103 -1.49 6.77 9.24
CA ILE A 103 -1.24 7.35 10.56
C ILE A 103 -2.55 7.93 11.14
N ALA A 104 -3.29 8.71 10.36
CA ALA A 104 -4.53 9.33 10.81
C ALA A 104 -5.60 8.30 11.22
N VAL A 105 -5.71 7.20 10.48
CA VAL A 105 -6.60 6.09 10.81
C VAL A 105 -6.17 5.41 12.11
N GLN A 106 -4.86 5.13 12.26
CA GLN A 106 -4.34 4.52 13.48
C GLN A 106 -4.54 5.42 14.72
N GLU A 107 -4.31 6.73 14.58
CA GLU A 107 -4.60 7.72 15.63
C GLU A 107 -6.09 7.74 16.00
N ALA A 108 -7.00 7.68 15.02
CA ALA A 108 -8.44 7.67 15.27
C ALA A 108 -8.89 6.41 16.05
N PHE A 109 -8.37 5.23 15.67
CA PHE A 109 -8.64 3.99 16.39
C PHE A 109 -8.06 4.01 17.81
N ALA A 110 -6.84 4.52 17.99
CA ALA A 110 -6.22 4.64 19.31
C ALA A 110 -6.97 5.61 20.23
N ALA A 111 -7.58 6.66 19.68
CA ALA A 111 -8.39 7.62 20.42
C ALA A 111 -9.80 7.13 20.79
N GLY A 112 -10.17 5.89 20.44
CA GLY A 112 -11.49 5.33 20.74
C GLY A 112 -12.64 5.97 19.95
N LYS A 113 -12.33 6.84 18.98
CA LYS A 113 -13.31 7.28 18.00
C LYS A 113 -13.49 6.14 17.01
N ALA A 114 -14.54 5.34 17.21
CA ALA A 114 -14.98 4.40 16.20
C ALA A 114 -15.16 5.18 14.90
N PRO A 115 -14.50 4.78 13.79
CA PRO A 115 -14.77 5.40 12.52
C PRO A 115 -16.20 5.03 12.14
N GLU A 116 -17.12 5.96 12.29
CA GLU A 116 -18.44 5.88 11.69
C GLU A 116 -18.27 6.08 10.18
N PHE A 117 -17.74 5.05 9.52
CA PHE A 117 -17.73 4.91 8.08
C PHE A 117 -18.33 3.54 7.77
N ALA A 118 -19.65 3.56 7.66
CA ALA A 118 -20.40 2.45 7.08
C ALA A 118 -19.92 2.23 5.64
N ALA A 119 -19.37 1.02 5.43
CA ALA A 119 -19.43 0.23 4.21
C ALA A 119 -19.52 1.00 2.88
N THR A 120 -18.37 1.26 2.26
CA THR A 120 -18.24 1.02 0.81
C THR A 120 -16.83 0.52 0.54
N SER A 121 -16.76 -0.79 0.35
CA SER A 121 -15.80 -1.52 -0.47
C SER A 121 -14.30 -1.46 -0.11
N SER A 122 -13.81 -2.64 0.23
CA SER A 122 -12.44 -3.13 0.01
C SER A 122 -11.40 -2.73 1.05
N ALA A 123 -11.45 -3.43 2.18
CA ALA A 123 -10.32 -3.58 3.09
C ALA A 123 -9.19 -4.36 2.38
N ALA A 124 -8.25 -3.63 1.79
CA ALA A 124 -6.93 -4.14 1.42
C ALA A 124 -5.93 -3.57 2.43
N SER A 125 -5.69 -4.32 3.51
CA SER A 125 -4.68 -4.02 4.53
C SER A 125 -3.27 -4.27 3.99
N ARG A 126 -2.39 -3.30 4.27
CA ARG A 126 -0.99 -3.21 3.85
C ARG A 126 -0.07 -4.18 4.59
N THR A 127 0.92 -4.61 3.84
CA THR A 127 2.18 -5.33 4.13
C THR A 127 3.13 -4.58 5.07
N PRO A 128 4.21 -5.23 5.56
CA PRO A 128 5.51 -4.87 4.97
C PRO A 128 6.48 -6.04 4.71
N VAL A 129 7.38 -5.77 3.77
CA VAL A 129 8.40 -6.62 3.15
C VAL A 129 9.69 -6.61 3.99
N VAL A 130 10.37 -7.77 4.11
CA VAL A 130 11.85 -7.85 4.17
C VAL A 130 12.30 -8.99 3.25
N GLN A 131 13.09 -8.63 2.24
CA GLN A 131 13.78 -9.54 1.31
C GLN A 131 14.96 -10.23 2.00
N THR A 132 15.27 -11.48 1.66
CA THR A 132 16.58 -11.91 1.11
C THR A 132 16.44 -13.35 0.58
N GLU A 133 16.88 -13.55 -0.65
CA GLU A 133 16.82 -14.76 -1.49
C GLU A 133 17.80 -15.83 -1.00
N ILE A 134 17.43 -17.13 -1.00
CA ILE A 134 18.12 -18.26 -1.70
C ILE A 134 17.08 -19.39 -1.87
N GLY A 135 17.02 -19.99 -3.06
CA GLY A 135 15.88 -20.79 -3.55
C GLY A 135 15.71 -22.21 -3.01
N ALA A 136 14.47 -22.71 -3.12
CA ALA A 136 14.13 -24.06 -3.57
C ALA A 136 12.61 -24.21 -3.64
N ALA A 137 12.16 -24.97 -4.64
CA ALA A 137 10.78 -25.28 -5.01
C ALA A 137 9.82 -25.63 -3.86
N ALA A 138 8.58 -25.12 -3.92
CA ALA A 138 7.34 -25.92 -3.87
C ALA A 138 6.11 -25.01 -3.78
N SER A 139 5.15 -25.24 -4.67
CA SER A 139 3.81 -24.68 -4.65
C SER A 139 3.12 -24.97 -3.32
N SER A 140 2.79 -23.94 -2.54
CA SER A 140 1.81 -24.04 -1.46
C SER A 140 0.98 -22.77 -1.41
N SER A 141 -0.34 -22.96 -1.48
CA SER A 141 -1.35 -21.94 -1.26
C SER A 141 -1.01 -21.13 -0.01
N THR A 142 -0.89 -19.81 -0.16
CA THR A 142 -0.74 -18.88 0.95
C THR A 142 -2.01 -18.88 1.80
N THR A 143 -2.12 -19.85 2.70
CA THR A 143 -3.11 -19.86 3.78
C THR A 143 -2.87 -18.60 4.58
N ALA A 144 -3.78 -17.63 4.47
CA ALA A 144 -3.78 -16.46 5.33
C ALA A 144 -3.69 -16.96 6.78
N ILE A 145 -2.61 -16.59 7.48
CA ILE A 145 -2.37 -17.02 8.85
C ILE A 145 -3.36 -16.27 9.73
N GLU A 146 -4.55 -16.85 9.91
CA GLU A 146 -5.56 -16.31 10.83
C GLU A 146 -5.08 -16.46 12.28
N PRO A 147 -5.36 -15.48 13.15
CA PRO A 147 -4.92 -15.53 14.54
C PRO A 147 -5.61 -16.69 15.28
N PRO A 148 -4.88 -17.39 16.18
CA PRO A 148 -5.45 -18.48 16.95
C PRO A 148 -6.45 -17.99 17.99
N PHE A 149 -7.56 -18.72 18.15
CA PHE A 149 -8.63 -18.35 19.08
C PHE A 149 -8.83 -19.37 20.22
N ALA A 150 -8.29 -20.57 20.10
CA ALA A 150 -8.38 -21.61 21.11
C ALA A 150 -7.05 -22.37 21.26
N ARG A 151 -6.86 -22.99 22.43
CA ARG A 151 -5.75 -23.89 22.71
C ARG A 151 -6.28 -25.23 23.20
N VAL A 152 -5.73 -26.32 22.70
CA VAL A 152 -6.06 -27.67 23.16
C VAL A 152 -5.57 -27.84 24.61
N ASN A 153 -6.47 -28.20 25.50
CA ASN A 153 -6.15 -28.40 26.92
C ASN A 153 -5.84 -29.87 27.21
N THR A 154 -6.71 -30.77 26.75
CA THR A 154 -6.59 -32.21 26.94
C THR A 154 -7.01 -32.95 25.67
N VAL A 155 -6.43 -34.13 25.46
CA VAL A 155 -6.80 -35.07 24.40
C VAL A 155 -6.98 -36.43 25.05
N VAL A 156 -8.08 -37.11 24.75
CA VAL A 156 -8.39 -38.44 25.29
C VAL A 156 -7.81 -39.48 24.34
N SER A 157 -7.14 -40.51 24.88
CA SER A 157 -6.58 -41.61 24.08
C SER A 157 -7.65 -42.33 23.27
N ASN A 158 -7.34 -42.65 22.00
CA ASN A 158 -8.26 -43.24 21.02
C ASN A 158 -9.47 -42.36 20.65
N SER A 159 -9.46 -41.06 20.97
CA SER A 159 -10.48 -40.12 20.48
C SER A 159 -10.22 -39.71 19.03
N PRO A 160 -11.22 -39.17 18.30
CA PRO A 160 -11.02 -38.64 16.96
C PRO A 160 -9.90 -37.59 16.88
N ALA A 161 -9.72 -36.79 17.94
CA ALA A 161 -8.66 -35.79 18.03
C ALA A 161 -7.26 -36.42 18.16
N ASP A 162 -7.14 -37.53 18.87
CA ASP A 162 -5.89 -38.30 19.04
C ASP A 162 -5.48 -38.96 17.71
N ILE A 163 -6.43 -39.59 17.01
CA ILE A 163 -6.21 -40.20 15.70
C ILE A 163 -5.86 -39.15 14.63
N ALA A 164 -6.44 -37.94 14.74
CA ALA A 164 -6.10 -36.79 13.89
C ALA A 164 -4.74 -36.17 14.23
N GLY A 165 -4.04 -36.66 15.27
CA GLY A 165 -2.72 -36.18 15.67
C GLY A 165 -2.72 -34.86 16.43
N MET A 166 -3.86 -34.42 16.99
CA MET A 166 -3.92 -33.21 17.80
C MET A 166 -3.20 -33.41 19.13
N GLN A 167 -2.41 -32.43 19.55
CA GLN A 167 -1.62 -32.47 20.78
C GLN A 167 -2.09 -31.43 21.79
N VAL A 168 -1.81 -31.70 23.07
CA VAL A 168 -2.00 -30.72 24.13
C VAL A 168 -1.15 -29.49 23.85
N ALA A 169 -1.73 -28.30 24.09
CA ALA A 169 -1.15 -26.99 23.81
C ALA A 169 -1.15 -26.54 22.33
N ASP A 170 -1.70 -27.33 21.41
CA ASP A 170 -1.91 -26.89 20.02
C ASP A 170 -2.83 -25.67 19.94
N LYS A 171 -2.51 -24.76 19.01
CA LYS A 171 -3.27 -23.53 18.76
C LYS A 171 -4.20 -23.71 17.58
N VAL A 172 -5.50 -23.49 17.80
CA VAL A 172 -6.52 -23.62 16.76
C VAL A 172 -6.77 -22.25 16.12
N THR A 173 -6.51 -22.15 14.81
CA THR A 173 -6.76 -20.95 13.99
C THR A 173 -8.14 -20.98 13.36
N LYS A 174 -8.59 -22.16 12.91
CA LYS A 174 -9.88 -22.38 12.26
C LYS A 174 -10.42 -23.77 12.61
N PHE A 175 -11.73 -23.87 12.83
CA PHE A 175 -12.44 -25.12 13.09
C PHE A 175 -13.73 -25.16 12.25
N GLY A 176 -13.68 -25.84 11.09
CA GLY A 176 -14.77 -25.81 10.12
C GLY A 176 -15.01 -24.39 9.59
N THR A 177 -16.15 -23.80 9.94
CA THR A 177 -16.51 -22.40 9.62
C THR A 177 -16.21 -21.42 10.76
N VAL A 178 -15.70 -21.91 11.89
CA VAL A 178 -15.43 -21.13 13.09
C VAL A 178 -13.98 -20.61 13.10
N ASN A 179 -13.83 -19.29 13.24
CA ASN A 179 -12.59 -18.54 13.28
C ASN A 179 -12.58 -17.60 14.51
N TRP A 180 -11.50 -16.84 14.68
CA TRP A 180 -11.33 -15.90 15.79
C TRP A 180 -12.38 -14.79 15.91
N THR A 181 -13.15 -14.51 14.86
CA THR A 181 -14.20 -13.47 14.87
C THR A 181 -15.58 -13.99 15.26
N ASN A 182 -15.85 -15.30 15.09
CA ASN A 182 -17.20 -15.85 15.16
C ASN A 182 -17.36 -17.02 16.16
N HIS A 183 -16.35 -17.28 17.00
CA HIS A 183 -16.33 -18.45 17.91
C HIS A 183 -17.27 -18.37 19.12
N GLU A 184 -17.80 -17.19 19.47
CA GLU A 184 -18.83 -17.00 20.51
C GLU A 184 -18.52 -17.77 21.81
N ARG A 185 -17.36 -17.49 22.42
CA ARG A 185 -16.82 -18.20 23.62
C ARG A 185 -16.74 -19.73 23.46
N LEU A 186 -16.41 -20.19 22.25
CA LEU A 186 -16.30 -21.61 21.84
C LEU A 186 -17.63 -22.35 21.69
N SER A 187 -18.78 -21.70 21.89
CA SER A 187 -20.10 -22.34 21.74
C SER A 187 -20.35 -22.82 20.30
N ARG A 188 -19.88 -22.07 19.29
CA ARG A 188 -19.98 -22.46 17.88
C ARG A 188 -19.16 -23.70 17.53
N VAL A 189 -18.04 -23.93 18.21
CA VAL A 189 -17.23 -25.14 18.00
C VAL A 189 -18.06 -26.38 18.39
N ALA A 190 -18.73 -26.34 19.54
CA ALA A 190 -19.60 -27.43 19.98
C ALA A 190 -20.76 -27.69 19.01
N GLN A 191 -21.35 -26.62 18.46
CA GLN A 191 -22.42 -26.72 17.46
C GLN A 191 -21.93 -27.40 16.16
N VAL A 192 -20.74 -27.04 15.67
CA VAL A 192 -20.16 -27.66 14.48
C VAL A 192 -19.87 -29.14 14.72
N VAL A 193 -19.33 -29.50 15.89
CA VAL A 193 -19.11 -30.91 16.24
C VAL A 193 -20.43 -31.67 16.23
N GLN A 194 -21.47 -31.17 16.91
CA GLN A 194 -22.78 -31.82 16.97
C GLN A 194 -23.42 -32.03 15.58
N GLN A 195 -23.20 -31.10 14.65
CA GLN A 195 -23.70 -31.25 13.28
C GLN A 195 -22.96 -32.33 12.47
N ASN A 196 -21.72 -32.66 12.84
CA ASN A 196 -20.87 -33.62 12.12
C ASN A 196 -20.70 -34.95 12.87
N GLU A 197 -21.33 -35.13 14.03
CA GLU A 197 -21.25 -36.36 14.85
C GLU A 197 -22.02 -37.56 14.25
N ASN A 198 -22.93 -37.35 13.28
CA ASN A 198 -23.83 -38.37 12.73
C ASN A 198 -23.56 -38.73 11.25
N TYR A 199 -22.33 -38.56 10.78
CA TYR A 199 -21.90 -38.96 9.43
C TYR A 199 -20.77 -39.99 9.46
#